data_AF-A0A4U2YSJ0-F1
#
_entry.id   AF-A0A4U2YSJ0-F1
#
_cell.length_a   1.000
_cell.length_b   1.000
_cell.length_c   1.000
_cell.angle_alpha   90.00
_cell.angle_beta   90.00
_cell.angle_gamma   90.00
#
_symmetry.space_group_name_H-M   'P 1'
#
loop_
_entity.id
_entity.type
_entity.pdbx_description
1 polymer ?
#
loop_
_entity_poly.entity_id
_entity_poly.type
_entity_poly.pdbx_seq_one_letter_code
_entity_poly.pdbx_strand_id
1 'polypeptide(L)'
;MPHALLLTLMMLAALYAVAHSVAMITEWGLGWDAHAYYVMWDNNLYDAPPGFLDAYNYSPVFAQLLWPLTHLPWPVFLALVMAGSVATQLWLLRPLSVVHQVLMLAISSVQVVSGNIDWLIALGIVFGLRHGAPWVFAAVTKVVPCLGPVWFLARGEWRRLMVFALTLVAVVGFSYALSPGLWRDWFVFLLDNADRRPGMATDLLPPLWARLALAVAITVLAARRSWPWLLPVAMVVAAPVPGTGSWALLAAIPRLRRAGLGPSGANQ
;
A
#
# COMPACT_ATOMS: atom_id res chain seq x y z
N MET A 1 10.87 30.15 -7.23
CA MET A 1 11.04 29.74 -5.82
C MET A 1 10.36 28.43 -5.43
N PRO A 2 9.08 28.14 -5.76
CA PRO A 2 8.42 26.89 -5.30
C PRO A 2 9.02 25.61 -5.91
N HIS A 3 9.52 25.67 -7.15
CA HIS A 3 10.13 24.51 -7.81
C HIS A 3 11.48 24.09 -7.19
N ALA A 4 12.34 25.05 -6.86
CA ALA A 4 13.64 24.77 -6.25
C ALA A 4 13.45 24.13 -4.86
N LEU A 5 12.55 24.68 -4.05
CA LEU A 5 12.21 24.12 -2.74
C LEU A 5 11.69 22.68 -2.85
N LEU A 6 10.77 22.41 -3.78
CA LEU A 6 10.24 21.06 -3.99
C LEU A 6 11.36 20.07 -4.35
N LEU A 7 12.24 20.43 -5.28
CA LEU A 7 13.37 19.58 -5.65
C LEU A 7 14.29 19.33 -4.46
N THR A 8 14.61 20.36 -3.67
CA THR A 8 15.41 20.20 -2.45
C THR A 8 14.75 19.22 -1.48
N LEU A 9 13.44 19.35 -1.23
CA LEU A 9 12.71 18.43 -0.36
C LEU A 9 12.71 17.00 -0.88
N MET A 10 12.52 16.81 -2.19
CA MET A 10 12.59 15.50 -2.83
C MET A 10 13.99 14.89 -2.75
N MET A 11 15.04 15.68 -2.93
CA MET A 11 16.43 15.22 -2.80
C MET A 11 16.74 14.79 -1.37
N LEU A 12 16.30 15.56 -0.37
CA LEU A 12 16.47 15.20 1.04
C LEU A 12 15.70 13.93 1.40
N ALA A 13 14.45 13.80 0.94
CA ALA A 13 13.66 12.59 1.14
C ALA A 13 14.28 11.37 0.44
N ALA A 14 14.80 11.54 -0.78
CA ALA A 14 15.50 10.50 -1.53
C ALA A 14 16.77 10.05 -0.79
N LEU A 15 17.61 10.99 -0.35
CA LEU A 15 18.82 10.70 0.40
C LEU A 15 18.50 9.92 1.69
N TYR A 16 17.51 10.38 2.45
CA TYR A 16 17.05 9.70 3.66
C TYR A 16 16.54 8.29 3.37
N ALA A 17 15.67 8.11 2.37
CA ALA A 17 15.11 6.81 2.03
C ALA A 17 16.18 5.81 1.56
N VAL A 18 17.17 6.27 0.78
CA VAL A 18 18.29 5.42 0.34
C VAL A 18 19.18 5.05 1.52
N ALA A 19 19.55 6.01 2.38
CA ALA A 19 20.35 5.73 3.58
C ALA A 19 19.62 4.75 4.52
N HIS A 20 18.30 4.93 4.70
CA HIS A 20 17.48 4.03 5.49
C HIS A 20 17.37 2.64 4.86
N SER A 21 17.26 2.55 3.52
CA SER A 21 17.29 1.26 2.81
C SER A 21 18.58 0.50 3.07
N VAL A 22 19.74 1.17 3.00
CA VAL A 22 21.05 0.55 3.27
C VAL A 22 21.13 0.06 4.71
N ALA A 23 20.69 0.87 5.67
CA ALA A 23 20.65 0.48 7.08
C ALA A 23 19.75 -0.76 7.30
N MET A 24 18.54 -0.75 6.74
CA MET A 24 17.60 -1.87 6.86
C MET A 24 18.12 -3.14 6.18
N ILE A 25 18.76 -3.05 5.00
CA ILE A 25 19.39 -4.21 4.35
C ILE A 25 20.51 -4.79 5.21
N THR A 26 21.29 -3.92 5.86
CA THR A 26 22.41 -4.36 6.71
C THR A 26 21.93 -5.04 7.97
N GLU A 27 20.81 -4.59 8.54
CA GLU A 27 20.23 -5.15 9.77
C GLU A 27 19.38 -6.40 9.51
N TRP A 28 18.53 -6.39 8.48
CA TRP A 28 17.48 -7.40 8.26
C TRP A 28 17.68 -8.23 6.99
N GLY A 29 18.69 -7.92 6.17
CA GLY A 29 18.89 -8.53 4.87
C GLY A 29 17.99 -7.94 3.78
N LEU A 30 18.23 -8.33 2.53
CA LEU A 30 17.42 -7.91 1.39
C LEU A 30 16.09 -8.67 1.37
N GLY A 31 14.98 -7.97 1.14
CA GLY A 31 13.66 -8.58 1.02
C GLY A 31 13.00 -8.92 2.35
N TRP A 32 13.31 -8.22 3.45
CA TRP A 32 12.84 -8.59 4.79
C TRP A 32 11.30 -8.65 4.95
N ASP A 33 10.54 -7.83 4.22
CA ASP A 33 9.08 -7.93 4.21
C ASP A 33 8.61 -9.06 3.27
N ALA A 34 9.26 -9.23 2.12
CA ALA A 34 8.97 -10.30 1.17
C ALA A 34 9.26 -11.69 1.75
N HIS A 35 10.27 -11.80 2.61
CA HIS A 35 10.66 -13.07 3.23
C HIS A 35 9.54 -13.58 4.14
N ALA A 36 8.89 -12.69 4.91
CA ALA A 36 7.68 -13.00 5.66
C ALA A 36 6.55 -13.60 4.81
N TYR A 37 6.46 -13.24 3.52
CA TYR A 37 5.47 -13.81 2.60
C TYR A 37 5.94 -15.13 1.99
N TYR A 38 7.25 -15.31 1.86
CA TYR A 38 7.86 -16.50 1.29
C TYR A 38 7.79 -17.69 2.24
N VAL A 39 8.11 -17.47 3.53
CA VAL A 39 8.15 -18.53 4.56
C VAL A 39 6.84 -18.69 5.35
N MET A 40 5.78 -17.95 5.01
CA MET A 40 4.54 -17.88 5.80
C MET A 40 3.83 -19.23 6.02
N TRP A 41 4.08 -20.22 5.17
CA TRP A 41 3.51 -21.56 5.29
C TRP A 41 4.42 -22.53 6.04
N ASP A 42 5.71 -22.19 6.19
CA ASP A 42 6.70 -22.95 6.96
C ASP A 42 6.69 -22.52 8.44
N ASN A 43 6.47 -21.22 8.67
CA ASN A 43 6.28 -20.63 9.99
C ASN A 43 4.78 -20.41 10.19
N ASN A 44 4.11 -21.22 11.02
CA ASN A 44 2.69 -21.08 11.35
C ASN A 44 2.16 -19.63 11.25
N LEU A 45 1.14 -19.44 10.41
CA LEU A 45 0.54 -18.13 10.20
C LEU A 45 0.05 -17.54 11.54
N TYR A 46 0.39 -16.27 11.76
CA TYR A 46 -0.09 -15.44 12.89
C TYR A 46 0.53 -15.72 14.28
N ASP A 47 1.61 -16.50 14.36
CA ASP A 47 2.31 -16.78 15.63
C ASP A 47 3.26 -15.64 16.07
N ALA A 48 3.68 -14.77 15.14
CA ALA A 48 4.62 -13.68 15.41
C ALA A 48 3.94 -12.30 15.41
N PRO A 49 4.23 -11.42 16.38
CA PRO A 49 3.68 -10.06 16.41
C PRO A 49 4.03 -9.23 15.17
N PRO A 50 3.19 -8.25 14.79
CA PRO A 50 3.57 -7.24 13.82
C PRO A 50 4.88 -6.53 14.21
N GLY A 51 5.79 -6.39 13.24
CA GLY A 51 7.11 -5.76 13.43
C GLY A 51 8.25 -6.71 13.78
N PHE A 52 7.97 -8.00 13.98
CA PHE A 52 9.00 -9.03 14.11
C PHE A 52 9.41 -9.55 12.73
N LEU A 53 10.65 -10.04 12.63
CA LEU A 53 11.14 -10.70 11.42
C LEU A 53 10.22 -11.87 11.06
N ASP A 54 9.87 -11.98 9.78
CA ASP A 54 8.99 -13.00 9.21
C ASP A 54 7.54 -13.02 9.75
N ALA A 55 7.12 -11.97 10.47
CA ALA A 55 5.76 -11.86 10.95
C ALA A 55 4.77 -11.59 9.80
N TYR A 56 3.92 -12.58 9.52
CA TYR A 56 2.86 -12.48 8.53
C TYR A 56 1.62 -11.77 9.09
N ASN A 57 1.22 -10.64 8.49
CA ASN A 57 0.19 -9.74 9.02
C ASN A 57 -1.08 -9.65 8.13
N TYR A 58 -1.10 -10.31 6.99
CA TYR A 58 -2.16 -10.14 5.98
C TYR A 58 -3.25 -11.20 6.12
N SER A 59 -4.36 -11.03 5.41
CA SER A 59 -5.46 -12.00 5.51
C SER A 59 -5.13 -13.32 4.81
N PRO A 60 -5.87 -14.41 5.12
CA PRO A 60 -5.69 -15.70 4.44
C PRO A 60 -5.80 -15.63 2.91
N VAL A 61 -6.55 -14.67 2.36
CA VAL A 61 -6.65 -14.43 0.91
C VAL A 61 -5.27 -14.26 0.29
N PHE A 62 -4.43 -13.44 0.92
CA PHE A 62 -3.13 -13.11 0.37
C PHE A 62 -2.15 -14.28 0.52
N ALA A 63 -2.24 -15.04 1.62
CA ALA A 63 -1.42 -16.24 1.83
C ALA A 63 -1.72 -17.30 0.77
N GLN A 64 -3.01 -17.54 0.50
CA GLN A 64 -3.44 -18.48 -0.52
C GLN A 64 -3.04 -18.04 -1.93
N LEU A 65 -3.14 -16.73 -2.23
CA LEU A 65 -2.75 -16.19 -3.53
C LEU A 65 -1.26 -16.34 -3.80
N LEU A 66 -0.43 -16.15 -2.77
CA LEU A 66 1.03 -16.25 -2.89
C LEU A 66 1.59 -17.66 -2.79
N TRP A 67 0.84 -18.62 -2.23
CA TRP A 67 1.29 -20.00 -2.02
C TRP A 67 1.97 -20.63 -3.25
N PRO A 68 1.45 -20.52 -4.50
CA PRO A 68 2.14 -21.08 -5.66
C PRO A 68 3.52 -20.46 -5.91
N LEU A 69 3.71 -19.18 -5.56
CA LEU A 69 4.95 -18.45 -5.77
C LEU A 69 6.01 -18.77 -4.71
N THR A 70 5.61 -19.23 -3.52
CA THR A 70 6.57 -19.61 -2.46
C THR A 70 7.33 -20.89 -2.77
N HIS A 71 6.92 -21.66 -3.80
CA HIS A 71 7.66 -22.81 -4.30
C HIS A 71 8.83 -22.45 -5.23
N LEU A 72 8.94 -21.20 -5.66
CA LEU A 72 10.09 -20.74 -6.43
C LEU A 72 11.32 -20.67 -5.52
N PRO A 73 12.55 -20.82 -6.02
CA PRO A 73 13.73 -20.52 -5.23
C PRO A 73 13.68 -19.07 -4.71
N TRP A 74 14.03 -18.85 -3.44
CA TRP A 74 13.99 -17.53 -2.80
C TRP A 74 14.54 -16.37 -3.67
N PRO A 75 15.73 -16.48 -4.31
CA PRO A 75 16.23 -15.40 -5.16
C PRO A 75 15.31 -15.05 -6.34
N VAL A 76 14.59 -16.04 -6.88
CA VAL A 76 13.65 -15.85 -8.00
C VAL A 76 12.37 -15.17 -7.50
N PHE A 77 11.82 -15.63 -6.37
CA PHE A 77 10.66 -15.00 -5.75
C PHE A 77 10.93 -13.51 -5.46
N LEU A 78 12.05 -13.23 -4.78
CA LEU A 78 12.45 -11.87 -4.44
C LEU A 78 12.68 -11.02 -5.69
N ALA A 79 13.39 -11.54 -6.70
CA ALA A 79 13.64 -10.82 -7.95
C ALA A 79 12.32 -10.44 -8.65
N LEU A 80 11.33 -11.32 -8.68
CA LEU A 80 10.01 -11.04 -9.26
C LEU A 80 9.28 -9.92 -8.50
N VAL A 81 9.28 -9.97 -7.17
CA VAL A 81 8.65 -8.95 -6.33
C VAL A 81 9.32 -7.59 -6.52
N MET A 82 10.66 -7.54 -6.49
CA MET A 82 11.43 -6.32 -6.67
C MET A 82 11.26 -5.75 -8.08
N ALA A 83 11.34 -6.59 -9.11
CA ALA A 83 11.15 -6.18 -10.51
C ALA A 83 9.73 -5.67 -10.75
N GLY A 84 8.72 -6.34 -10.20
CA GLY A 84 7.33 -5.90 -10.25
C GLY A 84 7.11 -4.54 -9.58
N SER A 85 7.74 -4.33 -8.42
CA SER A 85 7.74 -3.05 -7.70
C SER A 85 8.36 -1.94 -8.56
N VAL A 86 9.59 -2.12 -9.07
CA VAL A 86 10.27 -1.13 -9.92
C VAL A 86 9.49 -0.84 -11.19
N ALA A 87 9.02 -1.87 -11.90
CA ALA A 87 8.26 -1.72 -13.13
C ALA A 87 6.95 -0.94 -12.89
N THR A 88 6.25 -1.23 -11.80
CA THR A 88 5.03 -0.52 -11.41
C THR A 88 5.32 0.93 -11.09
N GLN A 89 6.38 1.22 -10.33
CA GLN A 89 6.77 2.59 -10.01
C GLN A 89 7.14 3.37 -11.25
N LEU A 90 7.98 2.82 -12.13
CA LEU A 90 8.32 3.43 -13.42
C LEU A 90 7.06 3.71 -14.26
N TRP A 91 6.14 2.75 -14.29
CA TRP A 91 4.85 2.93 -14.96
C TRP A 91 4.10 4.11 -14.33
N LEU A 92 3.86 4.12 -13.01
CA LEU A 92 3.14 5.17 -12.27
C LEU A 92 3.76 6.57 -12.44
N LEU A 93 5.08 6.64 -12.51
CA LEU A 93 5.85 7.89 -12.58
C LEU A 93 6.08 8.38 -14.01
N ARG A 94 5.72 7.62 -15.06
CA ARG A 94 5.81 8.04 -16.48
C ARG A 94 5.35 9.47 -16.77
N PRO A 95 4.33 10.03 -16.08
CA PRO A 95 3.93 11.42 -16.29
C PRO A 95 4.96 12.50 -15.92
N LEU A 96 5.99 12.16 -15.16
CA LEU A 96 6.98 13.10 -14.64
C LEU A 96 8.23 13.18 -15.53
N SER A 97 9.05 14.22 -15.36
CA SER A 97 10.38 14.27 -15.99
C SER A 97 11.31 13.21 -15.38
N VAL A 98 12.35 12.81 -16.13
CA VAL A 98 13.32 11.77 -15.70
C VAL A 98 13.90 12.06 -14.32
N VAL A 99 14.25 13.33 -14.03
CA VAL A 99 14.77 13.75 -12.72
C VAL A 99 13.80 13.41 -11.59
N HIS A 100 12.52 13.74 -11.75
CA HIS A 100 11.50 13.44 -10.75
C HIS A 100 11.21 11.94 -10.64
N GLN A 101 11.32 11.19 -11.74
CA GLN A 101 11.19 9.72 -11.72
C GLN A 101 12.32 9.10 -10.89
N VAL A 102 13.57 9.50 -11.12
CA VAL A 102 14.74 9.02 -10.36
C VAL A 102 14.59 9.35 -8.87
N LEU A 103 14.22 10.59 -8.54
CA LEU A 103 14.00 10.99 -7.14
C LEU A 103 12.88 10.19 -6.48
N MET A 104 11.75 9.97 -7.17
CA MET A 104 10.64 9.18 -6.61
C MET A 104 10.97 7.69 -6.48
N LEU A 105 11.78 7.13 -7.37
CA LEU A 105 12.31 5.77 -7.23
C LEU A 105 13.24 5.67 -6.02
N ALA A 106 14.11 6.66 -5.81
CA ALA A 106 14.99 6.72 -4.65
C ALA A 106 14.19 6.89 -3.34
N ILE A 107 13.14 7.72 -3.33
CA ILE A 107 12.19 7.85 -2.20
C ILE A 107 11.50 6.51 -1.92
N SER A 108 11.17 5.75 -2.97
CA SER A 108 10.52 4.43 -2.86
C SER A 108 11.52 3.28 -2.67
N SER A 109 12.81 3.56 -2.45
CA SER A 109 13.84 2.52 -2.36
C SER A 109 13.54 1.49 -1.28
N VAL A 110 13.07 1.93 -0.11
CA VAL A 110 12.72 1.05 1.01
C VAL A 110 11.63 0.06 0.62
N GLN A 111 10.62 0.51 -0.11
CA GLN A 111 9.57 -0.36 -0.66
C GLN A 111 10.14 -1.44 -1.59
N VAL A 112 11.10 -1.07 -2.44
CA VAL A 112 11.70 -1.99 -3.40
C VAL A 112 12.57 -3.01 -2.67
N VAL A 113 13.46 -2.56 -1.78
CA VAL A 113 14.43 -3.44 -1.12
C VAL A 113 13.83 -4.30 -0.01
N SER A 114 12.73 -3.88 0.60
CA SER A 114 11.94 -4.70 1.53
C SER A 114 11.18 -5.81 0.82
N GLY A 115 10.82 -5.61 -0.46
CA GLY A 115 9.90 -6.47 -1.17
C GLY A 115 8.45 -6.36 -0.69
N ASN A 116 8.08 -5.25 -0.06
CA ASN A 116 6.71 -4.99 0.39
C ASN A 116 5.74 -4.88 -0.81
N ILE A 117 4.43 -4.87 -0.54
CA ILE A 117 3.34 -4.87 -1.55
C ILE A 117 2.64 -3.52 -1.78
N ASP A 118 3.00 -2.43 -1.09
CA ASP A 118 2.39 -1.11 -1.30
C ASP A 118 2.43 -0.64 -2.78
N TRP A 119 3.34 -1.14 -3.63
CA TRP A 119 3.31 -0.88 -5.08
C TRP A 119 2.07 -1.44 -5.79
N LEU A 120 1.58 -2.62 -5.38
CA LEU A 120 0.32 -3.21 -5.87
C LEU A 120 -0.88 -2.41 -5.36
N ILE A 121 -0.81 -1.88 -4.14
CA ILE A 121 -1.84 -1.00 -3.60
C ILE A 121 -1.88 0.31 -4.40
N ALA A 122 -0.72 0.92 -4.67
CA ALA A 122 -0.62 2.13 -5.49
C ALA A 122 -1.21 1.93 -6.90
N LEU A 123 -0.95 0.76 -7.51
CA LEU A 123 -1.56 0.32 -8.76
C LEU A 123 -3.09 0.19 -8.62
N GLY A 124 -3.53 -0.43 -7.52
CA GLY A 124 -4.92 -0.59 -7.12
C GLY A 124 -5.67 0.74 -6.96
N ILE A 125 -5.02 1.83 -6.53
CA ILE A 125 -5.65 3.16 -6.47
C ILE A 125 -6.06 3.61 -7.88
N VAL A 126 -5.14 3.53 -8.85
CA VAL A 126 -5.35 4.02 -10.21
C VAL A 126 -6.45 3.25 -10.94
N PHE A 127 -6.44 1.92 -10.86
CA PHE A 127 -7.45 1.09 -11.49
C PHE A 127 -8.74 0.99 -10.66
N GLY A 128 -8.61 1.00 -9.34
CA GLY A 128 -9.72 0.91 -8.39
C GLY A 128 -10.68 2.06 -8.55
N LEU A 129 -10.20 3.30 -8.71
CA LEU A 129 -11.07 4.45 -8.99
C LEU A 129 -11.93 4.29 -10.25
N ARG A 130 -11.51 3.48 -11.22
CA ARG A 130 -12.27 3.23 -12.46
C ARG A 130 -13.24 2.06 -12.31
N HIS A 131 -12.80 0.98 -11.64
CA HIS A 131 -13.45 -0.32 -11.70
C HIS A 131 -14.02 -0.83 -10.37
N GLY A 132 -13.69 -0.22 -9.23
CA GLY A 132 -14.12 -0.67 -7.90
C GLY A 132 -13.34 -1.90 -7.40
N ALA A 133 -13.39 -3.01 -8.12
CA ALA A 133 -12.82 -4.31 -7.72
C ALA A 133 -11.34 -4.29 -7.28
N PRO A 134 -10.41 -3.54 -7.93
CA PRO A 134 -9.01 -3.51 -7.49
C PRO A 134 -8.78 -3.05 -6.04
N TRP A 135 -9.74 -2.34 -5.43
CA TRP A 135 -9.67 -1.97 -4.01
C TRP A 135 -9.72 -3.18 -3.07
N VAL A 136 -10.21 -4.33 -3.52
CA VAL A 136 -10.21 -5.58 -2.74
C VAL A 136 -8.80 -5.94 -2.31
N PHE A 137 -7.79 -5.71 -3.16
CA PHE A 137 -6.40 -5.98 -2.82
C PHE A 137 -5.97 -5.21 -1.56
N ALA A 138 -6.30 -3.92 -1.47
CA ALA A 138 -6.04 -3.13 -0.25
C ALA A 138 -6.87 -3.65 0.93
N ALA A 139 -8.15 -3.98 0.74
CA ALA A 139 -9.02 -4.46 1.82
C ALA A 139 -8.51 -5.75 2.48
N VAL A 140 -7.89 -6.65 1.73
CA VAL A 140 -7.42 -7.97 2.23
C VAL A 140 -5.95 -7.99 2.65
N THR A 141 -5.22 -6.89 2.46
CA THR A 141 -3.80 -6.79 2.83
C THR A 141 -3.51 -5.63 3.79
N LYS A 142 -4.12 -4.46 3.56
CA LYS A 142 -3.96 -3.24 4.37
C LYS A 142 -5.34 -2.64 4.61
N VAL A 143 -6.10 -3.27 5.50
CA VAL A 143 -7.51 -2.93 5.80
C VAL A 143 -7.70 -1.41 6.02
N VAL A 144 -6.82 -0.82 6.84
CA VAL A 144 -6.93 0.56 7.29
C VAL A 144 -6.71 1.58 6.14
N PRO A 145 -5.69 1.44 5.28
CA PRO A 145 -5.56 2.22 4.05
C PRO A 145 -6.62 1.98 2.95
N CYS A 146 -7.58 1.07 3.11
CA CYS A 146 -8.58 0.79 2.07
C CYS A 146 -9.66 1.90 1.99
N LEU A 147 -9.33 3.04 1.38
CA LEU A 147 -10.19 4.24 1.34
C LEU A 147 -11.08 4.36 0.10
N GLY A 148 -10.97 3.46 -0.87
CA GLY A 148 -11.82 3.42 -2.07
C GLY A 148 -13.34 3.41 -1.81
N PRO A 149 -13.85 2.56 -0.90
CA PRO A 149 -15.27 2.54 -0.57
C PRO A 149 -15.78 3.87 -0.03
N VAL A 150 -14.99 4.56 0.80
CA VAL A 150 -15.29 5.90 1.32
C VAL A 150 -15.38 6.91 0.18
N TRP A 151 -14.45 6.85 -0.77
CA TRP A 151 -14.49 7.68 -1.97
C TRP A 151 -15.77 7.47 -2.79
N PHE A 152 -16.16 6.21 -3.04
CA PHE A 152 -17.37 5.89 -3.81
C PHE A 152 -18.64 6.35 -3.10
N LEU A 153 -18.73 6.11 -1.78
CA LEU A 153 -19.85 6.54 -0.97
C LEU A 153 -20.00 8.07 -1.00
N ALA A 154 -18.90 8.81 -0.81
CA ALA A 154 -18.92 10.27 -0.82
C ALA A 154 -19.32 10.88 -2.18
N ARG A 155 -19.13 10.14 -3.29
CA ARG A 155 -19.53 10.55 -4.64
C ARG A 155 -20.87 9.98 -5.11
N GLY A 156 -21.50 9.10 -4.34
CA GLY A 156 -22.68 8.35 -4.79
C GLY A 156 -22.39 7.39 -5.94
N GLU A 157 -21.17 6.87 -6.05
CA GLU A 157 -20.75 5.93 -7.10
C GLU A 157 -21.16 4.48 -6.76
N TRP A 158 -22.47 4.27 -6.57
CA TRP A 158 -23.05 3.02 -6.07
C TRP A 158 -22.64 1.79 -6.87
N ARG A 159 -22.55 1.91 -8.21
CA ARG A 159 -22.10 0.81 -9.06
C ARG A 159 -20.69 0.35 -8.70
N ARG A 160 -19.75 1.28 -8.51
CA ARG A 160 -18.35 0.93 -8.16
C ARG A 160 -18.27 0.37 -6.74
N LEU A 161 -19.06 0.92 -5.82
CA LEU A 161 -19.17 0.40 -4.46
C LEU A 161 -19.71 -1.04 -4.44
N MET A 162 -20.76 -1.34 -5.22
CA MET A 162 -21.30 -2.69 -5.36
C MET A 162 -20.30 -3.65 -5.98
N VAL A 163 -19.60 -3.26 -7.05
CA VAL A 163 -18.56 -4.10 -7.67
C VAL A 163 -17.47 -4.41 -6.64
N PHE A 164 -16.97 -3.42 -5.90
CA PHE A 164 -16.03 -3.65 -4.80
C PHE A 164 -16.59 -4.65 -3.77
N ALA A 165 -17.80 -4.40 -3.26
CA ALA A 165 -18.40 -5.21 -2.20
C ALA A 165 -18.62 -6.67 -2.63
N LEU A 166 -19.18 -6.88 -3.83
CA LEU A 166 -19.41 -8.21 -4.38
C LEU A 166 -18.10 -8.95 -4.65
N THR A 167 -17.09 -8.28 -5.21
CA THR A 167 -15.77 -8.90 -5.39
C THR A 167 -15.13 -9.24 -4.05
N LEU A 168 -15.23 -8.37 -3.05
CA LEU A 168 -14.70 -8.64 -1.71
C LEU A 168 -15.36 -9.88 -1.10
N VAL A 169 -16.70 -9.94 -1.12
CA VAL A 169 -17.46 -11.10 -0.61
C VAL A 169 -17.09 -12.38 -1.35
N ALA A 170 -16.97 -12.34 -2.68
CA ALA A 170 -16.58 -13.51 -3.47
C ALA A 170 -15.17 -14.00 -3.13
N VAL A 171 -14.19 -13.09 -3.05
CA VAL A 171 -12.78 -13.43 -2.75
C VAL A 171 -12.64 -13.94 -1.32
N VAL A 172 -13.22 -13.23 -0.34
CA VAL A 172 -13.21 -13.65 1.07
C VAL A 172 -13.96 -14.95 1.27
N GLY A 173 -15.13 -15.11 0.65
CA GLY A 173 -15.95 -16.32 0.74
C GLY A 173 -15.24 -17.55 0.16
N PHE A 174 -14.58 -17.40 -1.00
CA PHE A 174 -13.76 -18.46 -1.57
C PHE A 174 -12.58 -18.82 -0.65
N SER A 175 -11.85 -17.82 -0.16
CA SER A 175 -10.74 -18.02 0.77
C SER A 175 -11.17 -18.69 2.08
N TYR A 176 -12.33 -18.30 2.60
CA TYR A 176 -12.92 -18.87 3.81
C TYR A 176 -13.33 -20.34 3.61
N ALA A 177 -13.90 -20.68 2.44
CA ALA A 177 -14.26 -22.05 2.12
C ALA A 177 -13.05 -22.99 2.06
N LEU A 178 -11.88 -22.49 1.66
CA LEU A 178 -10.64 -23.26 1.63
C LEU A 178 -10.02 -23.48 3.02
N SER A 179 -10.06 -22.47 3.89
CA SER A 179 -9.39 -22.53 5.19
C SER A 179 -10.11 -21.68 6.26
N PRO A 180 -11.24 -22.14 6.80
CA PRO A 180 -12.03 -21.36 7.76
C PRO A 180 -11.30 -21.14 9.09
N GLY A 181 -10.40 -22.05 9.49
CA GLY A 181 -9.56 -21.91 10.67
C GLY A 181 -8.67 -20.66 10.62
N LEU A 182 -7.95 -20.47 9.52
CA LEU A 182 -7.04 -19.33 9.33
C LEU A 182 -7.73 -17.97 9.44
N TRP A 183 -9.03 -17.89 9.12
CA TRP A 183 -9.79 -16.65 9.31
C TRP A 183 -10.04 -16.35 10.79
N ARG A 184 -10.38 -17.38 11.58
CA ARG A 184 -10.50 -17.23 13.03
C ARG A 184 -9.17 -16.78 13.63
N ASP A 185 -8.09 -17.45 13.25
CA ASP A 185 -6.75 -17.17 13.76
C ASP A 185 -6.32 -15.74 13.41
N TRP A 186 -6.58 -15.30 12.17
CA TRP A 186 -6.30 -13.93 11.75
C TRP A 186 -7.12 -12.89 12.52
N PHE A 187 -8.41 -13.13 12.79
CA PHE A 187 -9.20 -12.19 13.58
C PHE A 187 -8.73 -12.10 15.04
N VAL A 188 -8.38 -13.23 15.66
CA VAL A 188 -7.78 -13.25 17.00
C VAL A 188 -6.47 -12.48 16.99
N PHE A 189 -5.61 -12.74 16.01
CA PHE A 189 -4.36 -12.01 15.82
C PHE A 189 -4.56 -10.50 15.69
N LEU A 190 -5.52 -10.03 14.90
CA LEU A 190 -5.80 -8.60 14.79
C LEU A 190 -6.26 -7.97 16.11
N LEU A 191 -7.07 -8.68 16.90
CA LEU A 191 -7.56 -8.19 18.19
C LEU A 191 -6.44 -8.14 19.22
N ASP A 192 -5.62 -9.18 19.31
CA ASP A 192 -4.50 -9.27 20.26
C ASP A 192 -3.38 -8.26 19.96
N ASN A 193 -3.34 -7.75 18.73
CA ASN A 193 -2.33 -6.80 18.26
C ASN A 193 -2.87 -5.39 17.99
N ALA A 194 -4.14 -5.11 18.29
CA ALA A 194 -4.79 -3.84 17.95
C ALA A 194 -4.10 -2.60 18.58
N ASP A 195 -3.54 -2.76 19.78
CA ASP A 195 -2.85 -1.69 20.51
C ASP A 195 -1.34 -1.62 20.22
N ARG A 196 -0.79 -2.58 19.47
CA ARG A 196 0.64 -2.58 19.14
C ARG A 196 0.95 -1.51 18.09
N ARG A 197 2.07 -0.82 18.28
CA ARG A 197 2.55 0.27 17.42
C ARG A 197 3.98 0.02 16.94
N PRO A 198 4.23 -1.06 16.17
CA PRO A 198 5.55 -1.29 15.62
C PRO A 198 5.87 -0.22 14.56
N GLY A 199 7.16 0.03 14.34
CA GLY A 199 7.64 0.99 13.34
C GLY A 199 8.28 2.24 13.95
N MET A 200 8.91 3.02 13.07
CA MET A 200 9.68 4.21 13.46
C MET A 200 8.75 5.36 13.86
N ALA A 201 9.12 6.10 14.91
CA ALA A 201 8.48 7.35 15.32
C ALA A 201 6.97 7.23 15.62
N THR A 202 6.47 6.05 15.99
CA THR A 202 5.06 5.83 16.33
C THR A 202 4.60 6.64 17.54
N ASP A 203 5.51 6.98 18.45
CA ASP A 203 5.26 7.87 19.60
C ASP A 203 5.08 9.34 19.21
N LEU A 204 5.66 9.76 18.08
CA LEU A 204 5.55 11.13 17.57
C LEU A 204 4.28 11.34 16.73
N LEU A 205 3.61 10.26 16.35
CA LEU A 205 2.46 10.30 15.48
C LEU A 205 1.15 10.34 16.29
N PRO A 206 0.13 11.08 15.81
CA PRO A 206 -1.18 11.04 16.42
C PRO A 206 -1.72 9.61 16.51
N PRO A 207 -2.56 9.29 17.51
CA PRO A 207 -3.12 7.95 17.65
C PRO A 207 -3.88 7.53 16.39
N LEU A 208 -3.93 6.22 16.13
CA LEU A 208 -4.46 5.67 14.87
C LEU A 208 -5.88 6.18 14.57
N TRP A 209 -6.76 6.26 15.56
CA TRP A 209 -8.13 6.76 15.38
C TRP A 209 -8.18 8.21 14.87
N ALA A 210 -7.26 9.07 15.32
CA ALA A 210 -7.19 10.47 14.90
C ALA A 210 -6.67 10.57 13.46
N ARG A 211 -5.67 9.76 13.13
CA ARG A 211 -5.15 9.63 11.75
C ARG A 211 -6.22 9.07 10.81
N LEU A 212 -7.03 8.11 11.27
CA LEU A 212 -8.13 7.55 10.50
C LEU A 212 -9.24 8.58 10.25
N ALA A 213 -9.64 9.33 11.27
CA ALA A 213 -10.59 10.42 11.12
C ALA A 213 -10.10 11.45 10.09
N LEU A 214 -8.81 11.83 10.17
CA LEU A 214 -8.18 12.74 9.22
C LEU A 214 -8.14 12.14 7.80
N ALA A 215 -7.75 10.87 7.64
CA ALA A 215 -7.69 10.20 6.35
C ALA A 215 -9.07 10.10 5.69
N VAL A 216 -10.12 9.80 6.46
CA VAL A 216 -11.51 9.83 6.01
C VAL A 216 -11.91 11.24 5.61
N ALA A 217 -11.59 12.26 6.42
CA ALA A 217 -11.92 13.65 6.09
C ALA A 217 -11.24 14.11 4.79
N ILE A 218 -9.95 13.81 4.61
CA ILE A 218 -9.20 14.08 3.37
C ILE A 218 -9.86 13.34 2.20
N THR A 219 -10.23 12.07 2.38
CA THR A 219 -10.86 11.26 1.32
C THR A 219 -12.21 11.82 0.90
N VAL A 220 -13.06 12.19 1.86
CA VAL A 220 -14.37 12.81 1.58
C VAL A 220 -14.19 14.15 0.88
N LEU A 221 -13.27 15.00 1.36
CA LEU A 221 -12.97 16.27 0.70
C LEU A 221 -12.47 16.06 -0.74
N ALA A 222 -11.51 15.15 -0.93
CA ALA A 222 -10.96 14.81 -2.24
C ALA A 222 -12.04 14.27 -3.18
N ALA A 223 -12.92 13.41 -2.69
CA ALA A 223 -14.04 12.84 -3.43
C ALA A 223 -15.02 13.94 -3.89
N ARG A 224 -15.40 14.85 -3.00
CA ARG A 224 -16.33 15.96 -3.28
C ARG A 224 -15.73 17.01 -4.22
N ARG A 225 -14.42 17.24 -4.15
CA ARG A 225 -13.70 18.20 -5.01
C ARG A 225 -13.15 17.57 -6.30
N SER A 226 -13.38 16.28 -6.53
CA SER A 226 -12.81 15.54 -7.67
C SER A 226 -11.29 15.64 -7.75
N TRP A 227 -10.61 15.50 -6.60
CA TRP A 227 -9.15 15.52 -6.46
C TRP A 227 -8.60 14.12 -6.14
N PRO A 228 -8.63 13.18 -7.09
CA PRO A 228 -8.23 11.80 -6.83
C PRO A 228 -6.76 11.67 -6.38
N TRP A 229 -5.93 12.65 -6.72
CA TRP A 229 -4.51 12.69 -6.32
C TRP A 229 -4.30 12.85 -4.80
N LEU A 230 -5.29 13.26 -4.02
CA LEU A 230 -5.19 13.30 -2.56
C LEU A 230 -5.39 11.93 -1.90
N LEU A 231 -5.94 10.94 -2.62
CA LEU A 231 -6.24 9.63 -2.06
C LEU A 231 -4.98 8.88 -1.59
N PRO A 232 -3.87 8.84 -2.35
CA PRO A 232 -2.61 8.27 -1.85
C PRO A 232 -2.09 8.94 -0.57
N VAL A 233 -2.28 10.26 -0.43
CA VAL A 233 -1.89 11.00 0.77
C VAL A 233 -2.71 10.55 1.98
N ALA A 234 -4.04 10.46 1.81
CA ALA A 234 -4.93 9.95 2.86
C ALA A 234 -4.55 8.52 3.27
N MET A 235 -4.16 7.67 2.31
CA MET A 235 -3.75 6.29 2.57
C MET A 235 -2.43 6.20 3.35
N VAL A 236 -1.46 7.09 3.09
CA VAL A 236 -0.25 7.20 3.90
C VAL A 236 -0.57 7.62 5.33
N VAL A 237 -1.49 8.59 5.51
CA VAL A 237 -1.95 9.00 6.85
C VAL A 237 -2.62 7.84 7.58
N ALA A 238 -3.42 7.04 6.87
CA ALA A 238 -4.11 5.87 7.39
C ALA A 238 -3.21 4.65 7.64
N ALA A 239 -1.96 4.63 7.18
CA ALA A 239 -1.09 3.47 7.35
C ALA A 239 -0.93 3.11 8.84
N PRO A 240 -1.24 1.87 9.28
CA PRO A 240 -1.20 1.51 10.69
C PRO A 240 0.22 1.60 11.25
N VAL A 241 1.18 1.16 10.44
CA VAL A 241 2.63 1.29 10.64
C VAL A 241 3.14 2.31 9.62
N PRO A 242 3.07 3.61 9.93
CA PRO A 242 3.54 4.66 9.05
C PRO A 242 5.06 4.57 8.96
N GLY A 243 5.54 4.16 7.78
CA GLY A 243 6.96 4.03 7.49
C GLY A 243 7.30 4.51 6.09
N THR A 244 8.59 4.55 5.80
CA THR A 244 9.15 4.92 4.50
C THR A 244 8.67 4.01 3.36
N GLY A 245 8.31 2.75 3.64
CA GLY A 245 7.69 1.85 2.64
C GLY A 245 6.39 2.42 2.06
N SER A 246 5.49 2.93 2.90
CA SER A 246 4.19 3.46 2.46
C SER A 246 4.28 4.72 1.61
N TRP A 247 5.44 5.39 1.55
CA TRP A 247 5.66 6.50 0.62
C TRP A 247 5.55 6.06 -0.84
N ALA A 248 5.72 4.77 -1.13
CA ALA A 248 5.46 4.18 -2.44
C ALA A 248 4.05 4.46 -2.98
N LEU A 249 3.06 4.62 -2.10
CA LEU A 249 1.69 4.96 -2.48
C LEU A 249 1.63 6.31 -3.22
N LEU A 250 2.49 7.26 -2.85
CA LEU A 250 2.53 8.61 -3.43
C LEU A 250 2.90 8.59 -4.93
N ALA A 251 3.53 7.52 -5.42
CA ALA A 251 3.83 7.36 -6.83
C ALA A 251 2.56 7.31 -7.71
N ALA A 252 1.38 7.04 -7.16
CA ALA A 252 0.12 7.10 -7.91
C ALA A 252 -0.29 8.55 -8.30
N ILE A 253 0.18 9.56 -7.56
CA ILE A 253 -0.22 10.97 -7.71
C ILE A 253 -0.10 11.50 -9.16
N PRO A 254 1.03 11.33 -9.88
CA PRO A 254 1.21 11.93 -11.20
C PRO A 254 0.17 11.44 -12.22
N ARG A 255 -0.17 10.15 -12.18
CA ARG A 255 -1.21 9.56 -13.02
C ARG A 255 -2.60 10.06 -12.66
N LEU A 256 -2.91 10.14 -11.36
CA LEU A 256 -4.21 10.62 -10.88
C LEU A 256 -4.44 12.09 -11.21
N ARG A 257 -3.39 12.91 -11.17
CA ARG A 257 -3.45 14.32 -11.62
C ARG A 257 -3.76 14.42 -13.11
N ARG A 258 -3.09 13.65 -13.97
CA ARG A 258 -3.43 13.63 -15.40
C ARG A 258 -4.85 13.14 -15.68
N ALA A 259 -5.30 12.11 -14.96
CA ALA A 259 -6.67 11.60 -15.11
C ALA A 259 -7.75 12.59 -14.67
N GLY A 260 -7.47 13.39 -13.63
CA GLY A 260 -8.35 14.47 -13.17
C GLY A 260 -8.38 15.69 -14.09
N LEU A 261 -7.44 15.81 -15.03
CA LEU A 261 -7.33 16.89 -16.01
C LEU A 261 -7.91 16.51 -17.40
N GLY A 262 -8.64 15.39 -17.50
CA GLY A 262 -9.38 14.98 -18.72
C GLY A 262 -10.51 15.97 -19.08
N PRO A 263 -11.08 15.90 -20.30
CA PRO A 263 -11.71 17.01 -21.05
C PRO A 263 -13.05 17.53 -20.48
N SER A 264 -13.01 18.07 -19.26
CA SER A 264 -14.10 18.86 -18.66
C SER A 264 -13.64 20.29 -18.34
N GLY A 265 -12.41 20.65 -18.70
CA GLY A 265 -11.84 22.00 -18.55
C GLY A 265 -11.68 22.78 -19.87
N ALA A 266 -12.27 22.30 -20.98
CA ALA A 266 -12.19 22.96 -22.29
C ALA A 266 -13.48 23.67 -22.72
N ASN A 267 -14.52 23.69 -21.88
CA ASN A 267 -15.74 24.48 -22.11
C ASN A 267 -16.17 25.15 -20.80
N GLN A 268 -15.45 26.19 -20.39
CA GLN A 268 -15.98 27.36 -19.68
C GLN A 268 -15.23 28.59 -20.18
#